data_AF-A0A4Q1TQF7-F1
#
_entry.id   AF-A0A4Q1TQF7-F1
#
_cell.length_a   1.000
_cell.length_b   1.000
_cell.length_c   1.000
_cell.angle_alpha   90.00
_cell.angle_beta   90.00
_cell.angle_gamma   90.00
#
_symmetry.space_group_name_H-M   'P 1'
#
loop_
_entity.id
_entity.type
_entity.pdbx_description
1 polymer ?
#
loop_
_entity_poly.entity_id
_entity_poly.type
_entity_poly.pdbx_seq_one_letter_code
_entity_poly.pdbx_strand_id
1 'polypeptide(L)'
;MARSNRREAGRRRLAMRLPHMRTLIMAACDPLQLELFEAYQMAVEARDTLRGRPSNSNLVREYDETCFKIEQHVIRAMQEPSYAQRTS
;
A
#
# COMPACT_ATOMS: atom_id res chain seq x y z
N MET A 1 -3.25 -15.89 9.87
CA MET A 1 -4.39 -14.95 9.86
C MET A 1 -3.97 -13.48 9.75
N ALA A 2 -3.01 -12.98 10.55
CA ALA A 2 -2.61 -11.57 10.56
C ALA A 2 -2.16 -10.98 9.19
N ARG A 3 -1.40 -11.76 8.40
CA ARG A 3 -0.88 -11.31 7.08
C ARG A 3 -1.99 -11.02 6.07
N SER A 4 -2.96 -11.93 5.95
CA SER A 4 -4.10 -11.78 5.04
C SER A 4 -4.99 -10.60 5.44
N ASN A 5 -5.16 -10.37 6.75
CA ASN A 5 -5.92 -9.22 7.26
C ASN A 5 -5.24 -7.89 6.91
N ARG A 6 -3.90 -7.81 7.00
CA ARG A 6 -3.15 -6.60 6.61
C ARG A 6 -3.26 -6.30 5.12
N ARG A 7 -3.19 -7.32 4.26
CA ARG A 7 -3.36 -7.18 2.81
C ARG A 7 -4.73 -6.58 2.47
N GLU A 8 -5.79 -7.11 3.06
CA GLU A 8 -7.16 -6.61 2.88
C GLU A 8 -7.35 -5.18 3.41
N ALA A 9 -6.80 -4.88 4.59
CA ALA A 9 -6.86 -3.54 5.17
C ALA A 9 -6.13 -2.51 4.29
N GLY A 10 -4.91 -2.85 3.83
CA GLY A 10 -4.14 -2.02 2.92
C GLY A 10 -4.85 -1.81 1.59
N ARG A 11 -5.43 -2.86 1.02
CA ARG A 11 -6.24 -2.79 -0.22
C ARG A 11 -7.40 -1.81 -0.07
N ARG A 12 -8.18 -1.91 1.02
CA ARG A 12 -9.32 -1.00 1.28
C ARG A 12 -8.85 0.45 1.44
N ARG A 13 -7.77 0.69 2.16
CA ARG A 13 -7.22 2.04 2.34
C ARG A 13 -6.71 2.63 1.02
N LEU A 14 -5.97 1.87 0.23
CA LEU A 14 -5.49 2.30 -1.09
C LEU A 14 -6.65 2.59 -2.04
N ALA A 15 -7.70 1.79 -2.04
CA ALA A 15 -8.90 2.04 -2.85
C ALA A 15 -9.64 3.33 -2.47
N MET A 16 -9.61 3.72 -1.19
CA MET A 16 -10.15 5.01 -0.74
C MET A 16 -9.20 6.17 -1.10
N ARG A 17 -7.89 5.93 -1.03
CA ARG A 17 -6.85 6.93 -1.31
C ARG A 17 -6.71 7.23 -2.80
N LEU A 18 -6.88 6.22 -3.66
CA LEU A 18 -6.72 6.24 -5.10
C LEU A 18 -8.04 5.85 -5.79
N PRO A 19 -9.09 6.71 -5.72
CA PRO A 19 -10.42 6.35 -6.19
C PRO A 19 -10.46 6.01 -7.69
N HIS A 20 -9.62 6.65 -8.49
CA HIS A 20 -9.50 6.40 -9.94
C HIS A 20 -8.95 4.99 -10.26
N MET A 21 -8.27 4.34 -9.32
CA MET A 21 -7.75 2.96 -9.47
C MET A 21 -8.51 1.94 -8.63
N ARG A 22 -9.59 2.34 -7.95
CA ARG A 22 -10.31 1.49 -7.00
C ARG A 22 -10.68 0.12 -7.58
N THR A 23 -11.18 0.09 -8.81
CA THR A 23 -11.58 -1.15 -9.48
C THR A 23 -10.39 -2.09 -9.69
N LEU A 24 -9.25 -1.58 -10.15
CA LEU A 24 -8.02 -2.36 -10.35
C LEU A 24 -7.47 -2.88 -9.02
N ILE A 25 -7.40 -2.02 -8.00
CA ILE A 25 -6.92 -2.37 -6.65
C ILE A 25 -7.80 -3.46 -6.01
N MET A 26 -9.12 -3.40 -6.22
CA MET A 26 -10.05 -4.41 -5.69
C MET A 26 -9.97 -5.74 -6.43
N ALA A 27 -9.70 -5.71 -7.74
CA ALA A 27 -9.55 -6.90 -8.56
C ALA A 27 -8.15 -7.55 -8.46
N ALA A 28 -7.16 -6.82 -7.94
CA ALA A 28 -5.77 -7.27 -7.82
C ALA A 28 -5.63 -8.57 -7.00
N CYS A 29 -5.13 -9.61 -7.65
CA CYS A 29 -4.83 -10.91 -7.04
C CYS A 29 -3.35 -11.31 -7.16
N ASP A 30 -2.54 -10.52 -7.86
CA ASP A 30 -1.12 -10.79 -8.09
C ASP A 30 -0.32 -10.72 -6.77
N PRO A 31 0.61 -11.67 -6.51
CA PRO A 31 1.38 -11.69 -5.27
C PRO A 31 2.14 -10.38 -4.97
N LEU A 32 2.74 -9.75 -5.98
CA LEU A 32 3.48 -8.49 -5.81
C LEU A 32 2.52 -7.36 -5.42
N GLN A 33 1.36 -7.28 -6.08
CA GLN A 33 0.32 -6.30 -5.73
C GLN A 33 -0.17 -6.49 -4.29
N LEU A 34 -0.38 -7.75 -3.86
CA LEU A 34 -0.78 -8.07 -2.50
C LEU A 34 0.29 -7.69 -1.46
N GLU A 35 1.57 -7.87 -1.79
CA GLU A 35 2.67 -7.45 -0.91
C GLU A 35 2.77 -5.92 -0.79
N LEU A 36 2.52 -5.17 -1.87
CA LEU A 36 2.44 -3.72 -1.81
C LEU A 36 1.29 -3.24 -0.91
N PHE A 37 0.14 -3.91 -0.95
CA PHE A 37 -0.98 -3.59 -0.05
C PHE A 37 -0.63 -3.84 1.41
N GLU A 38 0.05 -4.95 1.70
CA GLU A 38 0.56 -5.26 3.03
C GLU A 38 1.57 -4.21 3.51
N ALA A 39 2.53 -3.85 2.66
CA ALA A 39 3.54 -2.84 2.97
C ALA A 39 2.89 -1.48 3.27
N TYR A 40 1.90 -1.08 2.49
CA TYR A 40 1.14 0.15 2.74
C TYR A 40 0.45 0.11 4.12
N GLN A 41 -0.21 -1.01 4.44
CA GLN A 41 -0.87 -1.17 5.74
C GLN A 41 0.12 -1.04 6.90
N MET A 42 1.30 -1.65 6.80
CA MET A 42 2.33 -1.56 7.83
C MET A 42 2.87 -0.13 7.99
N ALA A 43 3.09 0.58 6.88
CA ALA A 43 3.55 1.97 6.92
C ALA A 43 2.52 2.90 7.59
N VAL A 44 1.23 2.70 7.31
CA VAL A 44 0.15 3.45 7.96
C VAL A 44 0.05 3.11 9.45
N GLU A 45 0.14 1.83 9.83
CA GLU A 45 0.13 1.40 11.24
C GLU A 45 1.30 2.02 12.03
N ALA A 46 2.49 2.05 11.44
CA ALA A 46 3.66 2.67 12.05
C ALA A 46 3.49 4.19 12.20
N ARG A 47 3.00 4.87 11.16
CA ARG A 47 2.70 6.31 11.21
C ARG A 47 1.68 6.64 12.30
N ASP A 48 0.57 5.90 12.35
CA ASP A 48 -0.50 6.16 13.32
C ASP A 48 -0.02 5.92 14.76
N THR A 49 0.86 4.94 14.97
CA THR A 49 1.51 4.71 16.27
C THR A 49 2.38 5.89 16.68
N LEU A 50 3.05 6.53 15.73
CA LEU A 50 3.91 7.69 15.97
C LEU A 50 3.15 8.99 16.18
N ARG A 51 2.01 9.18 15.50
CA ARG A 51 1.15 10.39 15.66
C ARG A 51 0.59 10.55 17.07
N GLY A 52 0.50 9.48 17.85
CA GLY A 52 0.13 9.54 19.26
C GLY A 52 1.22 10.11 20.19
N ARG A 53 2.43 10.43 19.68
CA ARG A 53 3.56 10.89 20.46
C ARG A 53 4.07 12.27 19.96
N PRO A 54 4.01 13.32 20.78
CA PRO A 54 4.30 14.70 20.33
C PRO A 54 5.76 14.96 19.93
N SER A 55 6.71 14.13 20.34
CA SER A 55 8.15 14.29 20.05
C SER A 55 8.61 13.72 18.70
N ASN A 56 7.71 13.13 17.90
CA ASN A 56 8.08 12.33 16.73
C ASN A 56 7.75 13.01 15.38
N SER A 57 7.66 14.34 15.32
CA SER A 57 7.24 15.06 14.11
C SER A 57 8.06 14.73 12.85
N ASN A 58 9.39 14.59 13.00
CA ASN A 58 10.27 14.20 11.89
C ASN A 58 10.01 12.76 11.42
N LEU A 59 9.86 11.82 12.36
CA LEU A 59 9.58 10.42 12.04
C LEU A 59 8.21 10.27 11.36
N VAL A 60 7.19 11.00 11.83
CA VAL A 60 5.86 11.02 11.18
C VAL A 60 5.99 11.45 9.71
N ARG A 61 6.79 12.49 9.43
CA ARG A 61 7.05 12.94 8.06
C ARG A 61 7.73 11.86 7.20
N GLU A 62 8.74 11.19 7.74
CA GLU A 62 9.42 10.08 7.02
C GLU A 62 8.47 8.94 6.68
N TYR A 63 7.54 8.61 7.59
CA TYR A 63 6.52 7.60 7.33
C TYR A 63 5.44 8.08 6.34
N ASP A 64 5.09 9.36 6.32
CA ASP A 64 4.22 9.93 5.28
C ASP A 64 4.87 9.85 3.90
N GLU A 65 6.16 10.18 3.79
CA GLU A 65 6.93 10.03 2.54
C GLU A 65 7.01 8.56 2.11
N THR A 66 7.17 7.64 3.07
CA THR A 66 7.18 6.19 2.81
C THR A 66 5.82 5.72 2.29
N CYS A 67 4.71 6.15 2.90
CA CYS A 67 3.37 5.85 2.43
C CYS A 67 3.16 6.35 0.99
N PHE A 68 3.60 7.58 0.70
CA PHE A 68 3.50 8.16 -0.65
C PHE A 68 4.30 7.36 -1.68
N LYS A 69 5.53 6.94 -1.35
CA LYS A 69 6.33 6.09 -2.25
C LYS A 69 5.63 4.77 -2.54
N ILE A 70 5.06 4.12 -1.53
CA ILE A 70 4.29 2.88 -1.71
C ILE A 70 3.06 3.10 -2.61
N GLU A 71 2.34 4.22 -2.45
CA GLU A 71 1.23 4.58 -3.34
C GLU A 71 1.69 4.66 -4.81
N GLN A 72 2.84 5.28 -5.09
CA GLN A 72 3.41 5.33 -6.45
C GLN A 72 3.77 3.94 -6.99
N HIS A 73 4.35 3.07 -6.15
CA HIS A 73 4.63 1.69 -6.54
C HIS A 73 3.36 0.90 -6.86
N VAL A 74 2.28 1.11 -6.10
CA VAL A 74 0.97 0.51 -6.37
C VAL A 74 0.42 1.00 -7.71
N ILE A 75 0.42 2.31 -7.96
CA ILE A 75 -0.04 2.89 -9.23
C ILE A 75 0.69 2.24 -10.40
N ARG A 76 2.01 2.15 -10.31
CA ARG A 76 2.85 1.53 -11.31
C ARG A 76 2.51 0.04 -11.50
N ALA A 77 2.38 -0.72 -10.42
CA ALA A 77 2.03 -2.15 -10.46
C ALA A 77 0.59 -2.43 -10.95
N MET A 78 -0.31 -1.44 -10.90
CA MET A 78 -1.66 -1.55 -11.46
C MET A 78 -1.72 -1.18 -12.95
N GLN A 79 -0.75 -0.42 -13.44
CA GLN A 79 -0.66 0.03 -14.83
C GLN A 79 0.21 -0.90 -15.69
N GLU A 80 1.23 -1.50 -15.10
CA GLU A 80 2.04 -2.50 -15.79
C GLU A 80 1.27 -3.83 -15.78
N PRO A 81 0.82 -4.35 -16.94
CA PRO A 81 0.30 -5.71 -17.01
C PRO A 81 1.39 -6.64 -16.50
N SER A 82 1.04 -7.49 -15.53
CA SER A 82 1.93 -8.42 -14.85
C SER A 82 3.00 -8.97 -15.81
N TYR A 83 4.27 -8.69 -15.53
CA TYR A 83 5.42 -9.18 -16.31
C TYR A 83 5.47 -10.71 -16.44
N ALA A 84 4.62 -11.44 -15.70
CA ALA A 84 4.41 -12.88 -15.78
C ALA A 84 3.94 -13.41 -17.17
N GLN A 85 3.62 -12.55 -18.14
CA GLN A 85 3.27 -12.95 -19.51
C GLN A 85 4.40 -12.77 -20.54
N ARG A 86 5.59 -12.24 -20.17
CA ARG A 86 6.70 -12.00 -21.14
C ARG A 86 7.73 -13.12 -21.23
N THR A 87 7.57 -14.18 -20.46
CA THR A 87 8.36 -15.41 -20.60
C THR A 87 7.44 -16.55 -21.01
N SER A 88 7.04 -16.57 -22.27
CA SER A 88 6.62 -17.77 -23.00
C SER A 88 7.61 -18.01 -24.12
#